data_AF-A0A6I9PVJ9-F1
#
_entry.id   AF-A0A6I9PVJ9-F1
#
_cell.length_a   1.000
_cell.length_b   1.000
_cell.length_c   1.000
_cell.angle_alpha   90.00
_cell.angle_beta   90.00
_cell.angle_gamma   90.00
#
_symmetry.space_group_name_H-M   'P 1'
#
loop_
_entity.id
_entity.type
_entity.pdbx_description
1 polymer ?
#
loop_
_entity_poly.entity_id
_entity_poly.type
_entity_poly.pdbx_seq_one_letter_code
_entity_poly.pdbx_strand_id
1 'polypeptide(L)'
;MSSNTGIIGYAPFINKVVTQWNLHDNDDDQLFYTKIYVDPLQQHTLNMTLDHKCQIFQNLNGAVDEVLLKFGTNLVRVRNTVYDSLPVVVHGNGNTKIYLNHLANYVPNTWNYEHGCSHCDDDILDLPQLKTERGVDETPTQKTLDHTPGLMVS
;
A
#
# COMPACT_ATOMS: atom_id res chain seq x y z
N MET A 1 -3.71 -22.18 1.19
CA MET A 1 -3.15 -21.20 2.15
C MET A 1 -4.11 -20.02 2.23
N SER A 2 -4.96 -19.97 3.25
CA SER A 2 -5.89 -18.86 3.49
C SER A 2 -5.25 -17.89 4.48
N SER A 3 -4.52 -16.88 3.98
CA SER A 3 -4.19 -15.76 4.85
C SER A 3 -5.41 -14.89 5.06
N ASN A 4 -5.59 -14.33 6.25
CA ASN A 4 -6.66 -13.38 6.50
C ASN A 4 -6.33 -12.05 5.80
N THR A 5 -6.83 -11.88 4.58
CA THR A 5 -6.55 -10.75 3.69
C THR A 5 -7.43 -9.54 3.97
N GLY A 6 -8.65 -9.85 4.39
CA GLY A 6 -9.78 -8.96 4.33
C GLY A 6 -11.04 -9.81 4.19
N ILE A 7 -12.11 -9.31 4.78
CA ILE A 7 -13.43 -9.91 4.77
C ILE A 7 -14.40 -8.82 4.36
N ILE A 8 -15.38 -9.15 3.53
CA ILE A 8 -16.44 -8.23 3.10
C ILE A 8 -17.78 -8.94 3.21
N GLY A 9 -18.79 -8.22 3.68
CA GLY A 9 -20.13 -8.76 3.84
C GLY A 9 -21.06 -7.76 4.52
N TYR A 10 -22.33 -8.13 4.59
CA TYR A 10 -23.33 -7.31 5.27
C TYR A 10 -23.04 -7.22 6.77
N ALA A 11 -23.19 -6.02 7.32
CA ALA A 11 -22.88 -5.71 8.72
C ALA A 11 -23.50 -6.70 9.73
N PRO A 12 -24.78 -7.14 9.61
CA PRO A 12 -25.34 -8.11 10.56
C PRO A 12 -24.63 -9.47 10.56
N PHE A 13 -24.10 -9.92 9.42
CA PHE A 13 -23.40 -11.20 9.32
C PHE A 13 -21.96 -11.07 9.79
N ILE A 14 -21.27 -9.99 9.43
CA ILE A 14 -19.93 -9.69 9.97
C ILE A 14 -19.99 -9.56 11.49
N ASN A 15 -20.99 -8.85 12.03
CA ASN A 15 -21.19 -8.73 13.47
C ASN A 15 -21.33 -10.10 14.14
N LYS A 16 -22.20 -10.99 13.62
CA LYS A 16 -22.37 -12.36 14.13
C LYS A 16 -21.07 -13.16 14.17
N VAL A 17 -20.14 -12.93 13.24
CA VAL A 17 -18.82 -13.59 13.22
C VAL A 17 -17.93 -12.99 14.31
N VAL A 18 -17.71 -11.67 14.29
CA VAL A 18 -16.73 -11.03 15.19
C VAL A 18 -17.14 -11.07 16.65
N THR A 19 -18.44 -11.11 16.96
CA THR A 19 -18.93 -11.27 18.35
C THR A 19 -18.71 -12.66 18.93
N GLN A 20 -18.33 -13.65 18.12
CA GLN A 20 -17.93 -14.99 18.60
C GLN A 20 -16.50 -15.00 19.14
N TRP A 21 -15.73 -13.92 18.96
CA TRP A 21 -14.38 -13.81 19.49
C TRP A 21 -14.40 -13.85 21.02
N ASN A 22 -13.92 -14.96 21.58
CA ASN A 22 -13.77 -15.17 23.01
C ASN A 22 -12.32 -15.56 23.38
N LEU A 23 -11.39 -15.23 22.48
CA LEU A 23 -9.96 -15.54 22.55
C LEU A 23 -9.16 -14.33 23.08
N HIS A 24 -7.88 -14.54 23.37
CA HIS A 24 -6.98 -13.49 23.84
C HIS A 24 -6.48 -12.61 22.69
N ASP A 25 -6.07 -11.37 22.98
CA ASP A 25 -5.61 -10.40 21.96
C ASP A 25 -4.44 -10.90 21.09
N ASN A 26 -3.64 -11.85 21.59
CA ASN A 26 -2.51 -12.43 20.88
C ASN A 26 -2.84 -13.75 20.17
N ASP A 27 -4.09 -14.22 20.24
CA ASP A 27 -4.51 -15.44 19.54
C ASP A 27 -4.64 -15.17 18.04
N ASP A 28 -4.43 -16.22 17.26
CA ASP A 28 -4.38 -16.16 15.80
C ASP A 28 -5.79 -15.89 15.21
N ASP A 29 -5.97 -14.69 14.67
CA ASP A 29 -7.20 -14.23 14.04
C ASP A 29 -7.56 -15.08 12.81
N GLN A 30 -6.57 -15.42 11.99
CA GLN A 30 -6.73 -16.26 10.81
C GLN A 30 -7.24 -17.66 11.20
N LEU A 31 -6.70 -18.24 12.27
CA LEU A 31 -7.17 -19.51 12.80
C LEU A 31 -8.62 -19.42 13.29
N PHE A 32 -9.00 -18.33 13.95
CA PHE A 32 -10.37 -18.07 14.39
C PHE A 32 -11.37 -18.06 13.21
N TYR A 33 -11.14 -17.22 12.20
CA TYR A 33 -12.04 -17.16 11.04
C TYR A 33 -12.05 -18.46 10.23
N THR A 34 -10.89 -19.14 10.14
CA THR A 34 -10.79 -20.45 9.49
C THR A 34 -11.68 -21.47 10.19
N LYS A 35 -11.66 -21.54 11.53
CA LYS A 35 -12.51 -22.46 12.31
C LYS A 35 -13.99 -22.21 12.07
N ILE A 36 -14.42 -20.96 11.97
CA ILE A 36 -15.81 -20.61 11.65
C ILE A 36 -16.17 -21.04 10.22
N TYR A 37 -15.29 -20.80 9.24
CA TYR A 37 -15.55 -21.16 7.84
C TYR A 37 -15.60 -22.67 7.58
N VAL A 38 -14.77 -23.47 8.26
CA VAL A 38 -14.72 -24.92 8.05
C VAL A 38 -15.82 -25.69 8.78
N ASP A 39 -16.51 -25.06 9.74
CA ASP A 39 -17.70 -25.61 10.36
C ASP A 39 -18.89 -25.52 9.37
N PRO A 40 -19.45 -26.65 8.89
CA PRO A 40 -20.50 -26.64 7.87
C PRO A 40 -21.78 -25.93 8.32
N LEU A 41 -22.12 -25.99 9.61
CA LEU A 41 -23.32 -25.34 10.15
C LEU A 41 -23.13 -23.83 10.18
N GLN A 42 -21.97 -23.37 10.66
CA GLN A 42 -21.62 -21.94 10.67
C GLN A 42 -21.53 -21.39 9.25
N GLN A 43 -20.81 -22.09 8.36
CA GLN A 43 -20.65 -21.70 6.96
C GLN A 43 -22.00 -21.51 6.26
N HIS A 44 -22.91 -22.46 6.40
CA HIS A 44 -24.26 -22.39 5.81
C HIS A 44 -25.10 -21.27 6.45
N THR A 45 -25.09 -21.17 7.78
CA THR A 45 -25.90 -20.19 8.53
C THR A 45 -25.46 -18.74 8.26
N LEU A 46 -24.15 -18.54 8.09
CA LEU A 46 -23.54 -17.23 7.85
C LEU A 46 -23.39 -16.93 6.35
N ASN A 47 -23.71 -17.89 5.48
CA ASN A 47 -23.53 -17.82 4.03
C ASN A 47 -22.11 -17.39 3.63
N MET A 48 -21.11 -18.03 4.24
CA MET A 48 -19.70 -17.71 4.02
C MET A 48 -19.15 -18.36 2.75
N THR A 49 -18.37 -17.61 1.99
CA THR A 49 -17.65 -18.10 0.81
C THR A 49 -16.23 -17.56 0.80
N LEU A 50 -15.35 -18.19 0.03
CA LEU A 50 -14.00 -17.68 -0.24
C LEU A 50 -13.95 -17.14 -1.66
N ASP A 51 -13.17 -16.06 -1.85
CA ASP A 51 -12.87 -15.52 -3.17
C ASP A 51 -11.80 -16.38 -3.88
N HIS A 52 -12.21 -17.57 -4.33
CA HIS A 52 -11.31 -18.58 -4.91
C HIS A 52 -10.62 -18.13 -6.20
N LYS A 53 -11.16 -17.11 -6.88
CA LYS A 53 -10.69 -16.64 -8.20
C LYS A 53 -10.13 -15.21 -8.14
N CYS A 54 -9.77 -14.74 -6.95
CA CYS A 54 -9.17 -13.42 -6.73
C CYS A 54 -9.93 -12.28 -7.41
N GLN A 55 -11.26 -12.31 -7.38
CA GLN A 55 -12.10 -11.28 -8.00
C GLN A 55 -12.07 -9.98 -7.19
N ILE A 56 -11.93 -10.11 -5.87
CA ILE A 56 -11.90 -9.01 -4.92
C ILE A 56 -10.52 -8.93 -4.25
N PHE A 57 -9.99 -10.06 -3.78
CA PHE A 57 -8.77 -10.11 -2.96
C PHE A 57 -7.65 -10.86 -3.66
N GLN A 58 -6.47 -10.25 -3.75
CA GLN A 58 -5.24 -10.90 -4.19
C GLN A 58 -4.24 -10.99 -3.03
N ASN A 59 -3.97 -12.22 -2.57
CA ASN A 59 -2.83 -12.51 -1.71
C ASN A 59 -1.59 -12.75 -2.55
N LEU A 60 -0.47 -12.14 -2.19
CA LEU A 60 0.77 -12.27 -2.96
C LEU A 60 1.60 -13.50 -2.55
N ASN A 61 1.52 -13.95 -1.29
CA ASN A 61 2.30 -15.11 -0.84
C ASN A 61 1.90 -16.38 -1.60
N GLY A 62 2.85 -16.95 -2.34
CA GLY A 62 2.63 -18.13 -3.19
C GLY A 62 1.95 -17.84 -4.54
N ALA A 63 1.70 -16.57 -4.89
CA ALA A 63 1.03 -16.18 -6.14
C ALA A 63 1.73 -15.00 -6.86
N VAL A 64 2.99 -14.71 -6.51
CA VAL A 64 3.77 -13.60 -7.12
C VAL A 64 3.87 -13.76 -8.64
N ASP A 65 4.14 -14.98 -9.12
CA ASP A 65 4.30 -15.27 -10.55
C ASP A 65 2.98 -15.20 -11.34
N GLU A 66 1.84 -15.12 -10.64
CA GLU A 66 0.51 -15.01 -11.25
C GLU A 66 0.09 -13.55 -11.45
N VAL A 67 0.82 -12.60 -10.87
CA VAL A 67 0.43 -11.19 -10.75
C VAL A 67 1.24 -10.29 -11.69
N LEU A 68 0.53 -9.47 -12.46
CA LEU A 68 1.14 -8.45 -13.34
C LEU A 68 0.48 -7.09 -13.15
N LEU A 69 1.23 -6.03 -13.46
CA LEU A 69 0.68 -4.67 -13.60
C LEU A 69 -0.08 -4.57 -14.92
N LYS A 70 -1.31 -4.06 -14.85
CA LYS A 70 -2.15 -3.72 -15.99
C LYS A 70 -2.30 -2.20 -16.05
N PHE A 71 -1.61 -1.59 -17.01
CA PHE A 71 -1.72 -0.17 -17.29
C PHE A 71 -3.00 0.12 -18.07
N GLY A 72 -3.84 0.99 -17.52
CA GLY A 72 -4.93 1.66 -18.24
C GLY A 72 -4.52 3.09 -18.62
N THR A 73 -5.46 3.87 -19.13
CA THR A 73 -5.29 5.30 -19.47
C THR A 73 -4.95 6.11 -18.21
N ASN A 74 -5.84 6.07 -17.20
CA ASN A 74 -5.71 6.93 -16.01
C ASN A 74 -5.20 6.21 -14.76
N LEU A 75 -5.22 4.88 -14.75
CA LEU A 75 -4.91 4.09 -13.56
C LEU A 75 -4.19 2.80 -13.91
N VAL A 76 -3.41 2.31 -12.96
CA VAL A 76 -2.73 1.02 -13.01
C VAL A 76 -3.42 0.07 -12.03
N ARG A 77 -3.65 -1.18 -12.45
CA ARG A 77 -4.21 -2.23 -11.57
C ARG A 77 -3.30 -3.42 -11.51
N VAL A 78 -3.53 -4.29 -10.53
CA VAL A 78 -3.04 -5.66 -10.55
C VAL A 78 -4.00 -6.52 -11.38
N ARG A 79 -3.44 -7.44 -12.18
CA ARG A 79 -4.15 -8.52 -12.85
C ARG A 79 -3.62 -9.86 -12.34
N ASN A 80 -4.52 -10.75 -11.92
CA ASN A 80 -4.20 -12.16 -11.77
C ASN A 80 -4.35 -12.84 -13.13
N THR A 81 -3.27 -13.45 -13.62
CA THR A 81 -3.21 -14.05 -14.96
C THR A 81 -3.80 -15.46 -15.01
N VAL A 82 -3.87 -16.17 -13.89
CA VAL A 82 -4.46 -17.52 -13.80
C VAL A 82 -5.97 -17.47 -13.94
N TYR A 83 -6.62 -16.51 -13.27
CA TYR A 83 -8.08 -16.38 -13.26
C TYR A 83 -8.61 -15.25 -14.16
N ASP A 84 -7.71 -14.54 -14.83
CA ASP A 84 -8.00 -13.32 -15.57
C ASP A 84 -8.84 -12.30 -14.78
N SER A 85 -8.50 -12.11 -13.51
CA SER A 85 -9.21 -11.21 -12.61
C SER A 85 -8.47 -9.89 -12.43
N LEU A 86 -9.22 -8.85 -12.06
CA LEU A 86 -8.68 -7.56 -11.64
C LEU A 86 -9.10 -7.34 -10.18
N PRO A 87 -8.31 -7.82 -9.20
CA PRO A 87 -8.61 -7.66 -7.78
C PRO A 87 -8.76 -6.19 -7.40
N VAL A 88 -9.53 -5.95 -6.34
CA VAL A 88 -9.75 -4.63 -5.75
C VAL A 88 -8.71 -4.39 -4.64
N VAL A 89 -8.45 -5.42 -3.84
CA VAL A 89 -7.50 -5.38 -2.72
C VAL A 89 -6.31 -6.26 -3.06
N VAL A 90 -5.10 -5.72 -2.92
CA VAL A 90 -3.84 -6.45 -3.06
C VAL A 90 -3.17 -6.49 -1.70
N HIS A 91 -2.85 -7.68 -1.21
CA HIS A 91 -2.29 -7.90 0.11
C HIS A 91 -0.95 -8.62 0.02
N GLY A 92 0.10 -7.95 0.47
CA GLY A 92 1.41 -8.53 0.64
C GLY A 92 1.51 -9.33 1.94
N ASN A 93 0.88 -10.48 2.04
CA ASN A 93 0.99 -11.38 3.19
C ASN A 93 2.35 -12.10 3.24
N GLY A 94 2.80 -12.48 4.45
CA GLY A 94 4.09 -13.16 4.62
C GLY A 94 5.28 -12.35 4.09
N ASN A 95 6.17 -13.01 3.34
CA ASN A 95 7.43 -12.44 2.86
C ASN A 95 7.32 -11.65 1.54
N THR A 96 6.13 -11.18 1.15
CA THR A 96 5.91 -10.48 -0.13
C THR A 96 5.75 -8.96 0.01
N LYS A 97 6.15 -8.39 1.16
CA LYS A 97 6.06 -6.95 1.44
C LYS A 97 6.85 -6.10 0.43
N ILE A 98 8.05 -6.54 0.06
CA ILE A 98 8.89 -5.84 -0.93
C ILE A 98 8.23 -5.83 -2.30
N TYR A 99 7.58 -6.95 -2.68
CA TYR A 99 6.85 -7.01 -3.94
C TYR A 99 5.60 -6.14 -3.93
N LEU A 100 4.89 -6.07 -2.80
CA LEU A 100 3.79 -5.10 -2.63
C LEU A 100 4.28 -3.65 -2.80
N ASN A 101 5.42 -3.29 -2.20
CA ASN A 101 6.01 -1.95 -2.37
C ASN A 101 6.31 -1.64 -3.83
N HIS A 102 6.83 -2.62 -4.58
CA HIS A 102 7.04 -2.47 -6.02
C HIS A 102 5.72 -2.19 -6.76
N LEU A 103 4.64 -2.92 -6.47
CA LEU A 103 3.34 -2.69 -7.10
C LEU A 103 2.75 -1.31 -6.72
N ALA A 104 2.96 -0.86 -5.48
CA ALA A 104 2.45 0.40 -4.95
C ALA A 104 3.08 1.65 -5.58
N ASN A 105 4.27 1.52 -6.19
CA ASN A 105 4.87 2.59 -7.00
C ASN A 105 4.03 2.95 -8.24
N TYR A 106 3.05 2.11 -8.60
CA TYR A 106 2.19 2.29 -9.76
C TYR A 106 0.71 2.36 -9.38
N VAL A 107 0.25 1.40 -8.58
CA VAL A 107 -1.17 1.19 -8.30
C VAL A 107 -1.68 2.10 -7.17
N PRO A 108 -2.86 2.73 -7.29
CA PRO A 108 -3.68 2.81 -8.51
C PRO A 108 -3.25 3.94 -9.45
N ASN A 109 -2.60 4.98 -8.94
CA ASN A 109 -2.31 6.21 -9.68
C ASN A 109 -0.98 6.86 -9.31
N THR A 110 -0.11 6.19 -8.55
CA THR A 110 1.19 6.74 -8.13
C THR A 110 2.07 7.07 -9.33
N TRP A 111 2.10 6.20 -10.34
CA TRP A 111 2.81 6.45 -11.59
C TRP A 111 2.10 5.83 -12.79
N ASN A 112 1.96 6.60 -13.88
CA ASN A 112 1.52 6.11 -15.19
C ASN A 112 2.22 6.86 -16.35
N TYR A 113 2.03 6.38 -17.58
CA TYR A 113 2.70 6.93 -18.76
C TYR A 113 2.17 8.29 -19.22
N GLU A 114 0.96 8.68 -18.82
CA GLU A 114 0.34 9.94 -19.23
C GLU A 114 0.73 11.10 -18.32
N HIS A 115 0.75 10.86 -17.01
CA HIS A 115 0.92 11.89 -15.98
C HIS A 115 2.26 11.78 -15.24
N GLY A 116 3.04 10.74 -15.51
CA GLY A 116 4.23 10.44 -14.72
C GLY A 116 3.86 10.11 -13.27
N CYS A 117 4.67 10.59 -12.34
CA CYS A 117 4.49 10.35 -10.90
C CYS A 117 3.57 11.41 -10.28
N SER A 118 2.55 10.98 -9.54
CA SER A 118 1.58 11.91 -8.92
C SER A 118 2.03 12.50 -7.57
N HIS A 119 3.06 11.92 -6.95
CA HIS A 119 3.49 12.24 -5.57
C HIS A 119 4.99 12.58 -5.47
N CYS A 120 5.69 12.76 -6.59
CA CYS A 120 7.14 12.93 -6.57
C CYS A 120 7.60 14.29 -6.08
N ASP A 121 6.72 15.29 -6.14
CA ASP A 121 6.98 16.64 -5.67
C ASP A 121 6.34 16.93 -4.30
N ASP A 122 5.76 15.91 -3.66
CA ASP A 122 5.23 16.01 -2.31
C ASP A 122 6.40 16.25 -1.33
N ASP A 123 6.19 17.12 -0.34
CA ASP A 123 7.17 17.46 0.71
C ASP A 123 8.53 17.97 0.18
N ILE A 124 8.56 18.56 -1.03
CA ILE A 124 9.77 19.27 -1.51
C ILE A 124 10.06 20.41 -0.54
N LEU A 125 11.25 20.33 0.06
CA LEU A 125 11.75 21.35 0.95
C LEU A 125 12.72 22.25 0.20
N ASP A 126 12.30 23.48 -0.07
CA ASP A 126 13.17 24.50 -0.64
C ASP A 126 14.22 24.93 0.39
N LEU A 127 15.44 24.41 0.24
CA LEU A 127 16.58 24.71 1.11
C LEU A 127 16.87 26.23 1.33
N PRO A 128 16.59 27.13 0.37
CA PRO A 128 16.72 28.58 0.61
C PRO A 128 15.71 29.13 1.62
N GLN A 129 14.49 28.58 1.67
CA GLN A 129 13.40 29.06 2.54
C GLN A 129 13.62 28.65 4.02
N LEU A 130 14.32 27.53 4.25
CA LEU A 130 14.71 27.07 5.58
C LEU A 130 15.75 27.96 6.29
N LYS A 131 16.51 28.76 5.55
CA LYS A 131 17.53 29.65 6.14
C LYS A 131 16.90 30.87 6.80
N THR A 132 15.68 31.25 6.38
CA THR A 132 14.97 32.40 6.94
C THR A 132 14.32 32.08 8.30
N GLU A 133 13.97 30.83 8.56
CA GLU A 133 13.41 30.39 9.84
C GLU A 133 14.49 29.98 10.87
N ARG A 134 15.76 29.84 10.44
CA ARG A 134 16.92 29.49 11.27
C ARG A 134 18.08 30.49 11.22
N GLY A 135 17.80 31.78 11.00
CA GLY A 135 18.72 32.87 11.37
C GLY A 135 18.19 33.51 12.65
N VAL A 136 18.72 33.20 13.83
CA VAL A 136 19.96 33.77 14.39
C VAL A 136 20.17 35.21 13.92
N ASP A 137 19.91 36.09 14.89
CA ASP A 137 20.32 37.49 14.97
C ASP A 137 21.79 37.66 14.54
N GLU A 138 22.01 38.07 13.29
CA GLU A 138 23.27 38.70 12.89
C GLU A 138 22.97 40.11 12.40
N THR A 139 23.27 41.05 13.28
CA THR A 139 23.28 42.50 13.02
C THR A 139 24.34 42.84 11.96
N PRO A 140 24.07 43.78 11.04
CA PRO A 140 24.99 44.07 9.95
C PRO A 140 26.10 45.01 10.42
N THR A 141 27.35 44.56 10.38
CA THR A 141 28.53 45.44 10.57
C THR A 141 29.40 45.49 9.32
N GLN A 142 29.20 46.57 8.57
CA GLN A 142 30.18 47.42 7.88
C GLN A 142 31.27 46.84 6.92
N LYS A 143 31.13 47.22 5.64
CA LYS A 143 32.13 47.72 4.66
C LYS A 143 33.61 47.28 4.76
N THR A 144 34.15 46.79 3.64
CA THR A 144 35.14 47.51 2.79
C THR A 144 35.32 46.86 1.40
N LEU A 145 35.50 47.71 0.39
CA LEU A 145 35.92 47.39 -0.98
C LEU A 145 37.40 46.90 -1.00
N ASP A 146 37.77 45.94 -1.87
CA ASP A 146 38.68 46.24 -3.00
C ASP A 146 38.94 45.07 -3.99
N HIS A 147 39.07 45.48 -5.25
CA HIS A 147 39.79 44.92 -6.43
C HIS A 147 39.77 43.42 -6.86
N THR A 148 39.17 43.21 -8.06
CA THR A 148 39.49 42.34 -9.24
C THR A 148 40.83 41.55 -9.31
N PRO A 149 41.03 40.61 -10.28
CA PRO A 149 40.23 39.45 -10.74
C PRO A 149 41.09 38.15 -10.83
N GLY A 150 40.51 36.94 -10.92
CA GLY A 150 41.35 35.77 -11.22
C GLY A 150 40.66 34.40 -11.18
N LEU A 151 40.55 33.81 -12.37
CA LEU A 151 40.25 32.40 -12.65
C LEU A 151 41.37 31.50 -12.08
N MET A 152 41.05 30.38 -11.41
CA MET A 152 41.77 29.10 -11.65
C MET A 152 41.05 27.88 -11.07
N VAL A 153 41.21 26.80 -11.82
CA VAL A 153 40.57 25.49 -11.77
C VAL A 153 41.34 24.54 -10.85
N SER A 154 40.65 23.59 -10.22
CA SER A 154 41.00 22.16 -10.23
C SER A 154 39.71 21.36 -10.21
#